data_AF-A0A4Y2QY61-F1
#
_entry.id   AF-A0A4Y2QY61-F1
#
_cell.length_a   1.000
_cell.length_b   1.000
_cell.length_c   1.000
_cell.angle_alpha   90.00
_cell.angle_beta   90.00
_cell.angle_gamma   90.00
#
_symmetry.space_group_name_H-M   'P 1'
#
loop_
_entity.id
_entity.type
_entity.pdbx_description
1 polymer ?
#
loop_
_entity_poly.entity_id
_entity_poly.type
_entity_poly.pdbx_seq_one_letter_code
_entity_poly.pdbx_strand_id
1 'polypeptide(L)'
;MKVAFEYADVNGVAGRFNNERKSAGKYWLKSFCKRYNISVRNPEQCSVARAMGFNEVQLTWFYNNLKSCCLEKKIPAHRKFNMVETVISTIPQ
;
A
#
# COMPACT_ATOMS: atom_id res chain seq x y z
N MET A 1 -8.36 -9.39 11.58
CA MET A 1 -7.94 -8.05 11.09
C MET A 1 -7.59 -7.19 12.29
N LYS A 2 -6.30 -7.21 12.69
CA LYS A 2 -5.80 -6.54 13.91
C LYS A 2 -5.78 -5.02 13.76
N VAL A 3 -5.33 -4.54 12.59
CA VAL A 3 -5.30 -3.11 12.25
C VAL A 3 -6.64 -2.39 12.48
N ALA A 4 -7.78 -3.02 12.15
CA ALA A 4 -9.08 -2.42 12.40
C ALA A 4 -9.43 -2.30 13.89
N PHE A 5 -9.01 -3.29 14.69
CA PHE A 5 -9.18 -3.25 16.14
C PHE A 5 -8.27 -2.18 16.76
N GLU A 6 -6.98 -2.19 16.40
CA GLU A 6 -5.97 -1.24 16.88
C GLU A 6 -6.36 0.20 16.54
N TYR A 7 -6.81 0.43 15.30
CA TYR A 7 -7.30 1.75 14.89
C TYR A 7 -8.51 2.19 15.72
N ALA A 8 -9.47 1.31 15.96
CA ALA A 8 -10.63 1.65 16.78
C ALA A 8 -10.26 1.92 18.24
N ASP A 9 -9.36 1.12 18.81
CA ASP A 9 -8.85 1.26 20.18
C ASP A 9 -8.13 2.58 20.39
N VAL A 10 -7.19 2.93 19.49
CA VAL A 10 -6.46 4.20 19.51
C VAL A 10 -7.39 5.41 19.39
N ASN A 11 -8.47 5.28 18.61
CA ASN A 11 -9.44 6.37 18.40
C ASN A 11 -10.61 6.35 19.39
N GLY A 12 -10.60 5.48 20.41
CA GLY A 12 -11.68 5.38 21.40
C GLY A 12 -13.04 4.98 20.80
N VAL A 13 -13.04 4.37 19.61
CA VAL A 13 -14.27 3.94 18.93
C VAL A 13 -14.70 2.60 19.50
N ALA A 14 -15.76 2.63 20.31
CA ALA A 14 -16.37 1.42 20.84
C ALA A 14 -16.92 0.54 19.70
N GLY A 15 -16.24 -0.58 19.44
CA GLY A 15 -16.62 -1.53 18.40
C GLY A 15 -16.97 -2.90 18.98
N ARG A 16 -17.85 -3.64 18.28
CA ARG A 16 -18.12 -5.06 18.57
C ARG A 16 -17.00 -5.95 18.05
N PHE A 17 -15.78 -5.71 18.52
CA PHE A 17 -14.63 -6.53 18.20
C PHE A 17 -14.42 -7.62 19.26
N ASN A 18 -13.63 -8.64 18.92
CA ASN A 18 -13.23 -9.63 19.89
C ASN A 18 -12.01 -9.09 20.65
N ASN A 19 -12.20 -8.74 21.94
CA ASN A 19 -11.17 -8.16 22.79
C ASN A 19 -10.09 -9.16 23.19
N GLU A 20 -10.43 -10.45 23.35
CA GLU A 20 -9.45 -11.50 23.65
C GLU A 20 -8.48 -11.70 22.49
N ARG A 21 -9.02 -11.76 21.27
CA ARG A 21 -8.25 -11.94 20.03
C ARG A 21 -7.71 -10.63 19.45
N LYS A 22 -8.02 -9.49 20.09
CA LYS A 22 -7.67 -8.12 19.65
C LYS A 22 -7.80 -7.93 18.14
N SER A 23 -8.94 -8.34 17.59
CA SER A 23 -9.12 -8.33 16.14
C SER A 23 -10.59 -8.29 15.71
N ALA A 24 -10.81 -7.72 14.53
CA ALA A 24 -12.11 -7.83 13.86
C ALA A 24 -12.29 -9.22 13.23
N GLY A 25 -13.51 -9.75 13.40
CA GLY A 25 -13.92 -11.03 12.82
C GLY A 25 -14.15 -10.97 11.31
N LYS A 26 -14.15 -12.14 10.66
CA LYS A 26 -14.32 -12.26 9.20
C LYS A 26 -15.59 -11.61 8.65
N TYR A 27 -16.70 -11.71 9.38
CA TYR A 27 -17.99 -11.14 8.98
C TYR A 27 -18.03 -9.62 9.08
N TRP A 28 -17.31 -9.06 10.06
CA TRP A 28 -17.16 -7.61 10.19
C TRP A 28 -16.45 -7.06 8.95
N LEU A 29 -15.32 -7.66 8.57
CA LEU A 29 -14.57 -7.27 7.38
C LEU A 29 -15.40 -7.37 6.10
N LYS A 30 -16.09 -8.51 5.89
CA LYS A 30 -16.97 -8.70 4.72
C LYS A 30 -18.07 -7.63 4.66
N SER A 31 -18.68 -7.30 5.80
CA SER A 31 -19.74 -6.29 5.88
C SER A 31 -19.21 -4.87 5.66
N PHE A 32 -18.03 -4.57 6.20
CA PHE A 32 -17.36 -3.28 6.01
C PHE A 32 -17.00 -3.05 4.52
N CYS A 33 -16.37 -4.04 3.88
CA CYS A 33 -16.07 -4.03 2.46
C CYS A 33 -17.33 -3.83 1.60
N LYS A 34 -18.42 -4.55 1.91
CA LYS A 34 -19.69 -4.41 1.19
C LYS A 34 -20.32 -3.02 1.38
N ARG A 35 -20.28 -2.47 2.59
CA ARG A 35 -20.86 -1.16 2.91
C ARG A 35 -20.17 -0.02 2.19
N TYR A 36 -18.85 -0.09 2.06
CA TYR A 36 -18.02 0.97 1.49
C TYR A 36 -17.48 0.65 0.09
N ASN A 37 -17.93 -0.45 -0.51
CA ASN A 37 -17.46 -0.93 -1.82
C ASN A 37 -15.93 -1.08 -1.92
N ILE A 38 -15.30 -1.60 -0.87
CA ILE A 38 -13.84 -1.80 -0.78
C ILE A 38 -13.51 -3.26 -1.10
N SER A 39 -12.51 -3.50 -1.95
CA SER A 39 -11.98 -4.85 -2.20
C SER A 39 -10.75 -5.13 -1.34
N VAL A 40 -10.70 -6.30 -0.70
CA VAL A 40 -9.45 -6.83 -0.12
C VAL A 40 -8.65 -7.50 -1.22
N ARG A 41 -7.39 -7.11 -1.40
CA ARG A 41 -6.48 -7.67 -2.39
C ARG A 41 -5.34 -8.41 -1.69
N ASN A 42 -4.78 -9.40 -2.38
CA ASN A 42 -3.51 -9.97 -1.97
C ASN A 42 -2.41 -8.95 -2.31
N PRO A 43 -1.55 -8.58 -1.36
CA PRO A 43 -0.44 -7.69 -1.65
C PRO A 43 0.50 -8.36 -2.65
N GLU A 44 1.02 -7.58 -3.59
CA GLU A 44 2.14 -8.02 -4.42
C GLU A 44 3.37 -8.20 -3.55
N GLN A 45 4.20 -9.19 -3.87
CA GLN A 45 5.44 -9.39 -3.14
C GLN A 45 6.35 -8.17 -3.32
N CYS A 46 6.90 -7.67 -2.22
CA CYS A 46 7.79 -6.53 -2.18
C CYS A 46 9.10 -6.96 -1.54
N SER A 47 10.25 -6.69 -2.18
CA SER A 47 11.54 -7.00 -1.56
C SER A 47 11.78 -6.12 -0.34
N VAL A 48 12.53 -6.64 0.64
CA VAL A 48 12.90 -5.88 1.85
C VAL A 48 13.58 -4.57 1.48
N ALA A 49 14.50 -4.58 0.51
CA ALA A 49 15.15 -3.37 0.01
C ALA A 49 14.16 -2.33 -0.52
N ARG A 50 13.13 -2.74 -1.27
CA ARG A 50 12.08 -1.84 -1.75
C ARG A 50 11.22 -1.31 -0.60
N ALA A 51 10.87 -2.15 0.37
CA ALA A 51 10.14 -1.72 1.56
C ALA A 51 10.93 -0.68 2.38
N MET A 52 12.24 -0.90 2.58
CA MET A 52 13.13 0.05 3.25
C MET A 52 13.29 1.37 2.46
N GLY A 53 13.18 1.29 1.13
CA GLY A 53 13.17 2.45 0.24
C GLY A 53 11.91 3.30 0.31
N PHE A 54 10.81 2.83 0.93
CA PHE A 54 9.60 3.62 1.14
C PHE A 54 9.74 4.56 2.35
N ASN A 55 10.64 5.53 2.23
CA ASN A 55 10.83 6.61 3.20
C ASN A 55 10.84 7.97 2.50
N GLU A 56 10.60 9.03 3.28
CA GLU A 56 10.44 10.39 2.77
C GLU A 56 11.65 10.87 1.95
N VAL A 57 12.86 10.57 2.40
CA VAL A 57 14.11 11.00 1.73
C VAL A 57 14.21 10.37 0.34
N GLN A 58 14.03 9.05 0.25
CA GLN A 58 14.10 8.32 -1.01
C GLN A 58 12.96 8.70 -1.96
N LEU A 59 11.75 8.85 -1.44
CA LEU A 59 10.59 9.30 -2.23
C LEU A 59 10.82 10.70 -2.80
N THR A 60 11.33 11.62 -1.99
CA THR A 60 11.62 13.00 -2.41
C THR A 60 12.63 13.01 -3.54
N TRP A 61 13.74 12.25 -3.41
CA TRP A 61 14.74 12.14 -4.48
C TRP A 61 14.16 11.54 -5.76
N PHE A 62 13.36 10.47 -5.64
CA PHE A 62 12.70 9.86 -6.79
C PHE A 62 11.82 10.87 -7.55
N TYR A 63 10.95 11.61 -6.85
CA TYR A 63 10.04 12.56 -7.49
C TYR A 63 10.76 13.78 -8.07
N ASN A 64 11.83 14.25 -7.42
CA ASN A 64 12.66 15.33 -7.96
C ASN A 64 13.32 14.90 -9.29
N ASN A 65 13.88 13.69 -9.33
CA ASN A 65 14.48 13.13 -10.55
C ASN A 65 13.43 12.91 -11.65
N LEU A 66 12.26 12.38 -11.29
CA LEU A 66 11.16 12.19 -12.23
C LEU A 66 10.71 13.52 -12.83
N LYS A 67 10.61 14.57 -12.00
CA LYS A 67 10.25 15.92 -12.43
C LYS A 67 11.29 16.49 -13.40
N SER A 68 12.58 16.41 -13.08
CA SER A 68 13.66 16.87 -13.97
C SER A 68 13.60 16.16 -15.32
N CYS A 69 13.53 14.83 -15.31
CA CYS A 69 13.41 14.02 -16.53
C CYS A 69 12.19 14.38 -17.37
N CYS A 70 11.03 14.61 -16.75
CA CYS A 70 9.81 14.97 -17.47
C CYS A 70 9.91 16.36 -18.12
N LEU A 71 10.53 17.33 -17.43
CA LEU A 71 10.69 18.69 -17.93
C LEU A 71 11.71 18.77 -19.07
N GLU A 72 12.86 18.11 -18.91
CA GLU A 72 13.96 18.15 -19.88
C GLU A 72 13.63 17.38 -21.16
N LYS A 73 13.13 16.15 -21.03
CA LYS A 73 12.99 15.22 -22.16
C LYS A 73 11.62 15.25 -22.82
N LYS A 74 10.64 15.94 -22.23
CA LYS A 74 9.24 16.04 -22.73
C LYS A 74 8.69 14.70 -23.22
N ILE A 75 8.94 13.61 -22.48
CA ILE A 75 8.58 12.25 -22.86
C ILE A 75 7.04 12.17 -22.97
N PRO A 76 6.48 11.79 -24.14
CA PRO A 76 5.04 11.70 -24.30
C PRO A 76 4.48 10.54 -23.46
N ALA A 77 3.21 10.65 -23.05
CA ALA A 77 2.58 9.68 -22.14
C ALA A 77 2.68 8.22 -22.64
N HIS A 78 2.53 8.00 -23.96
CA HIS A 78 2.61 6.67 -24.57
C HIS A 78 4.01 6.02 -24.52
N ARG A 79 5.04 6.74 -24.07
CA ARG A 79 6.41 6.23 -23.86
C ARG A 79 6.80 6.13 -22.39
N LYS A 80 5.87 6.36 -21.47
CA LYS A 80 6.09 6.19 -20.03
C LYS A 80 5.57 4.81 -19.63
N PHE A 81 6.48 3.92 -19.29
CA PHE A 81 6.16 2.56 -18.86
C PHE A 81 6.49 2.40 -17.38
N ASN A 82 5.60 1.74 -16.64
CA ASN A 82 5.93 1.32 -15.28
C ASN A 82 6.88 0.12 -15.35
N MET A 83 8.04 0.22 -14.70
CA MET A 83 9.03 -0.86 -14.69
C MET A 83 8.49 -2.15 -14.03
N VAL A 84 7.45 -2.05 -13.19
CA VAL A 84 6.90 -3.20 -12.45
C VAL A 84 6.28 -4.29 -13.35
N GLU A 85 5.95 -3.96 -14.60
CA GLU A 85 5.33 -4.90 -15.55
C GLU A 85 6.35 -5.72 -16.37
N THR A 86 7.66 -5.52 -16.20
CA THR A 86 8.67 -6.19 -17.02
C THR A 86 8.98 -7.63 -16.58
N VAL A 87 8.31 -8.16 -15.55
CA VAL A 87 8.51 -9.52 -14.99
C VAL A 87 9.96 -9.77 -14.52
N ILE A 88 10.77 -8.70 -14.38
CA ILE A 88 12.10 -8.80 -13.79
C ILE A 88 11.92 -8.84 -12.26
N SER A 89 12.13 -10.02 -11.67
CA SER A 89 12.05 -10.18 -10.22
C SER A 89 13.08 -9.31 -9.53
N THR A 90 12.62 -8.32 -8.76
CA THR A 90 13.47 -7.50 -7.88
C THR A 90 13.58 -8.09 -6.47
N ILE A 91 13.16 -9.34 -6.29
CA ILE A 91 13.13 -10.06 -5.02
C ILE A 91 14.19 -11.17 -5.09
N PRO A 92 15.24 -11.13 -4.25
CA PRO A 92 16.16 -12.25 -4.10
C PRO A 92 15.39 -13.51 -3.69
N GLN A 93 15.73 -14.66 -4.29
CA GLN A 93 15.16 -15.97 -3.93
C GLN A 93 15.54 -16.39 -2.50
#